data_AF-A0A352YZA9-F1
#
_entry.id   AF-A0A352YZA9-F1
#
_cell.length_a   1.000
_cell.length_b   1.000
_cell.length_c   1.000
_cell.angle_alpha   90.00
_cell.angle_beta   90.00
_cell.angle_gamma   90.00
#
_symmetry.space_group_name_H-M   'P 1'
#
loop_
_entity.id
_entity.type
_entity.pdbx_description
1 polymer ?
#
loop_
_entity_poly.entity_id
_entity_poly.type
_entity_poly.pdbx_seq_one_letter_code
_entity_poly.pdbx_strand_id
1 'polypeptide(L)'
;MKHSIIFLIVLCTITGCKRDSIIDNKKALIPNIGDLAMTGDLQKIFSERRNDLMAKINNGIVILRSDYGYDGGRHEYRVADNFYYLTGFNQSGSVLVLGRNESYPYSLFLQKRTIREEIYNGGMPEFDSVMKTYKA
;
A
#
# COMPACT_ATOMS: atom_id res chain seq x y z
N MET A 1 0.72 13.88 69.10
CA MET A 1 1.38 14.14 67.80
C MET A 1 1.28 12.97 66.81
N LYS A 2 1.38 11.69 67.23
CA LYS A 2 1.33 10.53 66.30
C LYS A 2 -0.06 10.27 65.68
N HIS A 3 -1.16 10.59 66.38
CA HIS A 3 -2.52 10.38 65.85
C HIS A 3 -2.97 11.44 64.83
N SER A 4 -2.43 12.66 64.89
CA SER A 4 -2.73 13.71 63.91
C SER A 4 -2.12 13.44 62.53
N ILE A 5 -0.98 12.73 62.47
CA ILE A 5 -0.34 12.33 61.22
C ILE A 5 -1.13 11.22 60.53
N ILE A 6 -1.67 10.26 61.30
CA ILE A 6 -2.49 9.17 60.75
C ILE A 6 -3.78 9.72 60.12
N PHE A 7 -4.40 10.72 60.76
CA PHE A 7 -5.62 11.34 60.24
C PHE A 7 -5.37 12.09 58.92
N LEU A 8 -4.21 12.73 58.78
CA LEU A 8 -3.83 13.45 57.56
C LEU A 8 -3.58 12.50 56.37
N ILE A 9 -2.97 11.33 56.62
CA ILE A 9 -2.73 10.32 55.59
C ILE A 9 -4.05 9.70 55.11
N VAL A 10 -4.99 9.44 56.03
CA VAL A 10 -6.33 8.94 55.69
C VAL A 10 -7.12 9.99 54.90
N LEU A 11 -7.00 11.28 55.22
CA LEU A 11 -7.70 12.34 54.48
C LEU A 11 -7.17 12.50 53.04
N CYS A 12 -5.87 12.29 52.81
CA CYS A 12 -5.26 12.30 51.47
C CYS A 12 -5.67 11.09 50.60
N THR A 13 -5.94 9.92 51.18
CA THR A 13 -6.35 8.74 50.38
C THR A 13 -7.81 8.81 49.94
N ILE A 14 -8.68 9.51 50.67
CA ILE A 14 -10.10 9.65 50.31
C ILE A 14 -10.32 10.75 49.24
N THR A 15 -9.43 11.75 49.18
CA THR A 15 -9.54 12.88 48.24
C THR A 15 -8.75 12.68 46.93
N GLY A 16 -7.93 11.63 46.83
CA GLY A 16 -7.04 11.39 45.69
C GLY A 16 -7.65 10.76 44.43
N CYS A 17 -8.91 10.30 44.45
CA CYS A 17 -9.50 9.56 43.34
C CYS A 17 -10.88 10.11 42.90
N LYS A 18 -10.91 11.35 42.42
CA LYS A 18 -11.92 11.81 41.46
C LYS A 18 -11.25 12.54 40.30
N ARG A 19 -10.45 11.80 39.53
CA ARG A 19 -10.26 12.17 38.13
C ARG A 19 -11.43 11.55 37.38
N ASP A 20 -12.44 12.37 37.11
CA ASP A 20 -13.37 12.06 36.04
C ASP A 20 -12.51 11.97 34.77
N SER A 21 -12.21 10.75 34.35
CA SER A 21 -11.65 10.51 33.03
C SER A 21 -12.68 11.08 32.06
N ILE A 22 -12.40 12.26 31.53
CA ILE A 22 -13.06 12.77 30.33
C ILE A 22 -12.64 11.78 29.25
N ILE A 23 -13.40 10.69 29.15
CA ILE A 23 -13.40 9.83 27.98
C ILE A 23 -14.04 10.72 26.92
N ASP A 24 -13.20 11.50 26.23
CA ASP A 24 -13.60 12.26 25.06
C ASP A 24 -14.10 11.21 24.06
N ASN A 25 -15.40 10.96 24.08
CA ASN A 25 -16.10 9.94 23.31
C ASN A 25 -16.23 10.41 21.85
N LYS A 26 -15.17 11.03 21.32
CA LYS A 26 -15.00 11.27 19.90
C LYS A 26 -14.79 9.90 19.29
N LYS A 27 -15.89 9.34 18.78
CA LYS A 27 -15.86 8.24 17.81
C LYS A 27 -14.72 8.53 16.85
N ALA A 28 -13.68 7.69 16.88
CA ALA A 28 -12.55 7.84 15.97
C ALA A 28 -13.13 7.93 14.56
N LEU A 29 -12.88 9.03 13.87
CA LEU A 29 -13.29 9.18 12.48
C LEU A 29 -12.51 8.13 11.69
N ILE A 30 -13.22 7.15 11.14
CA ILE A 30 -12.61 6.18 10.25
C ILE A 30 -12.21 6.96 8.99
N PRO A 31 -10.92 7.01 8.63
CA PRO A 31 -10.49 7.71 7.44
C PRO A 31 -11.17 7.08 6.21
N ASN A 32 -11.68 7.92 5.31
CA ASN A 32 -12.15 7.44 4.02
C ASN A 32 -10.93 7.00 3.21
N ILE A 33 -10.84 5.71 2.93
CA ILE A 33 -9.76 5.09 2.14
C ILE A 33 -10.25 4.67 0.74
N GLY A 34 -11.44 5.11 0.33
CA GLY A 34 -12.04 4.72 -0.95
C GLY A 34 -11.26 5.23 -2.16
N ASP A 35 -10.50 6.31 -1.99
CA ASP A 35 -9.57 6.88 -2.97
C ASP A 35 -8.30 6.03 -3.18
N LEU A 36 -7.97 5.15 -2.24
CA LEU A 36 -6.85 4.21 -2.36
C LEU A 36 -7.20 2.99 -3.21
N ALA A 37 -8.47 2.76 -3.51
CA ALA A 37 -8.92 1.58 -4.24
C ALA A 37 -8.75 1.75 -5.76
N MET A 38 -8.29 0.68 -6.43
CA MET A 38 -8.27 0.60 -7.89
C MET A 38 -9.70 0.42 -8.44
N THR A 39 -10.37 1.53 -8.73
CA THR A 39 -11.72 1.54 -9.31
C THR A 39 -11.72 1.13 -10.79
N GLY A 40 -12.89 0.79 -11.34
CA GLY A 40 -13.04 0.50 -12.76
C GLY A 40 -12.65 1.67 -13.66
N ASP A 41 -12.93 2.91 -13.24
CA ASP A 41 -12.54 4.12 -13.97
C ASP A 41 -11.00 4.28 -14.00
N LEU A 42 -10.32 3.99 -12.88
CA LEU A 42 -8.86 3.99 -12.84
C LEU A 42 -8.26 2.89 -13.74
N GLN A 43 -8.83 1.67 -13.71
CA GLN A 43 -8.40 0.58 -14.62
C GLN A 43 -8.48 1.02 -16.08
N LYS A 44 -9.58 1.68 -16.46
CA LYS A 44 -9.78 2.23 -17.80
C LYS A 44 -8.71 3.26 -18.17
N ILE A 45 -8.40 4.20 -17.27
CA ILE A 45 -7.34 5.21 -17.48
C ILE A 45 -5.99 4.53 -17.75
N PHE A 46 -5.61 3.52 -16.97
CA PHE A 46 -4.36 2.80 -17.21
C PHE A 46 -4.37 2.04 -18.55
N SER A 47 -5.50 1.48 -18.95
CA SER A 47 -5.67 0.81 -20.24
C SER A 47 -5.52 1.77 -21.43
N GLU A 48 -6.14 2.94 -21.36
CA GLU A 48 -6.01 4.00 -22.37
C GLU A 48 -4.56 4.47 -22.51
N ARG A 49 -3.84 4.69 -21.41
CA ARG A 49 -2.42 5.08 -21.45
C ARG A 49 -1.53 4.05 -22.15
N ARG A 50 -1.79 2.75 -21.93
CA ARG A 50 -1.06 1.68 -22.62
C ARG A 50 -1.39 1.67 -24.11
N ASN A 51 -2.65 1.84 -24.48
CA ASN A 51 -3.08 1.89 -25.89
C ASN A 51 -2.45 3.07 -26.62
N ASP A 52 -2.43 4.26 -26.01
CA ASP A 52 -1.79 5.46 -26.55
C ASP A 52 -0.28 5.29 -26.76
N LEU A 53 0.38 4.61 -25.82
CA LEU A 53 1.80 4.28 -25.95
C LEU A 53 2.04 3.32 -27.10
N MET A 54 1.28 2.23 -27.17
CA MET A 54 1.45 1.21 -28.22
C MET A 54 1.06 1.72 -29.61
N ALA A 55 0.13 2.67 -29.71
CA ALA A 55 -0.17 3.36 -30.96
C ALA A 55 1.05 4.10 -31.53
N LYS A 56 1.91 4.65 -30.67
CA LYS A 56 3.13 5.38 -31.07
C LYS A 56 4.30 4.43 -31.40
N ILE A 57 4.36 3.26 -30.78
CA ILE A 57 5.45 2.29 -30.91
C ILE A 57 5.23 1.29 -32.06
N ASN A 58 4.02 1.26 -32.64
CA ASN A 58 3.64 0.39 -33.76
C ASN A 58 3.84 -1.11 -33.45
N ASN A 59 4.80 -1.79 -34.11
CA ASN A 59 5.04 -3.23 -33.96
C ASN A 59 6.14 -3.59 -32.94
N GLY A 60 6.51 -2.66 -32.06
CA GLY A 60 7.50 -2.89 -31.00
C GLY A 60 6.95 -3.61 -29.77
N ILE A 61 7.87 -4.03 -28.91
CA ILE A 61 7.60 -4.57 -27.57
C ILE A 61 8.11 -3.57 -26.53
N VAL A 62 7.31 -3.30 -25.51
CA VAL A 62 7.72 -2.48 -24.36
C VAL A 62 7.93 -3.39 -23.17
N ILE A 63 9.09 -3.25 -22.51
CA ILE A 63 9.42 -3.97 -21.28
C ILE A 63 9.83 -2.95 -20.23
N LEU A 64 9.10 -2.89 -19.11
CA LEU A 64 9.41 -1.99 -17.99
C LEU A 64 9.50 -2.77 -16.70
N ARG A 65 10.49 -2.45 -15.88
CA ARG A 65 10.63 -2.95 -14.51
C ARG A 65 9.97 -2.00 -13.52
N SER A 66 9.47 -2.54 -12.41
CA SER A 66 8.87 -1.74 -11.35
C SER A 66 9.88 -1.02 -10.47
N ASP A 67 11.14 -1.46 -10.44
CA ASP A 67 12.16 -0.99 -9.52
C ASP A 67 13.28 -0.18 -10.19
N TYR A 68 13.81 0.82 -9.46
CA TYR A 68 15.08 1.48 -9.79
C TYR A 68 16.31 0.76 -9.20
N GLY A 69 16.10 -0.31 -8.43
CA GLY A 69 17.13 -1.06 -7.70
C GLY A 69 16.99 -0.95 -6.17
N TYR A 70 17.65 -1.85 -5.43
CA TYR A 70 17.70 -1.84 -3.96
C TYR A 70 18.80 -0.89 -3.47
N ASP A 71 18.46 0.07 -2.61
CA ASP A 71 19.37 1.12 -2.12
C ASP A 71 19.99 0.81 -0.75
N GLY A 72 19.89 -0.43 -0.28
CA GLY A 72 20.28 -0.81 1.07
C GLY A 72 19.20 -0.58 2.13
N GLY A 73 17.95 -0.27 1.73
CA GLY A 73 16.83 -0.02 2.65
C GLY A 73 16.92 1.34 3.32
N ARG A 74 17.58 2.32 2.66
CA ARG A 74 17.73 3.67 3.20
C ARG A 74 16.48 4.51 2.98
N HIS A 75 15.69 4.17 1.98
CA HIS A 75 14.41 4.82 1.67
C HIS A 75 13.28 3.81 1.57
N GLU A 76 12.07 4.30 1.75
CA GLU A 76 10.86 3.53 1.47
C GLU A 76 10.82 3.17 -0.02
N TYR A 77 10.33 1.97 -0.33
CA TYR A 77 10.19 1.54 -1.71
C TYR A 77 9.24 2.48 -2.47
N ARG A 78 9.73 3.00 -3.59
CA ARG A 78 8.93 3.74 -4.55
C ARG A 78 9.08 3.09 -5.92
N VAL A 79 7.95 2.72 -6.50
CA VAL A 79 7.87 2.20 -7.86
C VAL A 79 8.34 3.21 -8.90
N ALA A 80 8.90 2.71 -10.01
CA ALA A 80 9.25 3.52 -11.15
C ALA A 80 8.03 4.25 -11.73
N ASP A 81 8.14 5.57 -11.91
CA ASP A 81 6.99 6.42 -12.25
C ASP A 81 6.38 6.01 -13.60
N ASN A 82 7.20 5.63 -14.58
CA ASN A 82 6.74 5.13 -15.88
C ASN A 82 6.01 3.78 -15.79
N PHE A 83 6.49 2.88 -14.92
CA PHE A 83 5.83 1.61 -14.65
C PHE A 83 4.48 1.84 -13.96
N TYR A 84 4.46 2.66 -12.92
CA TYR A 84 3.23 3.00 -12.20
C TYR A 84 2.24 3.73 -13.09
N TYR A 85 2.70 4.65 -13.93
CA TYR A 85 1.86 5.39 -14.86
C TYR A 85 1.07 4.48 -15.80
N LEU A 86 1.63 3.33 -16.18
CA LEU A 86 1.03 2.37 -17.12
C LEU A 86 0.31 1.20 -16.44
N THR A 87 0.54 0.96 -15.15
CA THR A 87 0.00 -0.22 -14.44
C THR A 87 -0.84 0.13 -13.21
N GLY A 88 -0.54 1.23 -12.53
CA GLY A 88 -1.02 1.53 -11.19
C GLY A 88 -0.51 0.56 -10.12
N PHE A 89 0.40 -0.35 -10.45
CA PHE A 89 0.87 -1.40 -9.58
C PHE A 89 2.12 -0.94 -8.82
N ASN A 90 2.11 -1.08 -7.49
CA ASN A 90 3.16 -0.53 -6.62
C ASN A 90 3.90 -1.62 -5.81
N GLN A 91 4.30 -2.70 -6.48
CA GLN A 91 5.13 -3.75 -5.85
C GLN A 91 6.48 -3.87 -6.57
N SER A 92 7.53 -4.15 -5.79
CA SER A 92 8.87 -4.40 -6.30
C SER A 92 8.97 -5.72 -7.07
N GLY A 93 10.05 -5.88 -7.84
CA GLY A 93 10.36 -7.14 -8.53
C GLY A 93 9.34 -7.53 -9.60
N SER A 94 8.65 -6.55 -10.20
CA SER A 94 7.59 -6.80 -11.18
C SER A 94 7.98 -6.25 -12.56
N VAL A 95 7.47 -6.89 -13.61
CA VAL A 95 7.79 -6.53 -15.00
C VAL A 95 6.52 -6.40 -15.82
N LEU A 96 6.37 -5.28 -16.50
CA LEU A 96 5.35 -5.03 -17.50
C LEU A 96 5.89 -5.40 -18.86
N VAL A 97 5.12 -6.16 -19.63
CA VAL A 97 5.36 -6.41 -21.06
C VAL A 97 4.12 -6.01 -21.86
N LEU A 98 4.33 -5.18 -22.90
CA LEU A 98 3.29 -4.79 -23.85
C LEU A 98 3.71 -5.20 -25.28
N GLY A 99 2.77 -5.74 -26.04
CA GLY A 99 2.98 -6.11 -27.45
C GLY A 99 1.66 -6.12 -28.21
N ARG A 100 1.61 -5.49 -29.40
CA ARG A 100 0.33 -5.27 -30.10
C ARG A 100 -0.24 -6.52 -30.79
N ASN A 101 0.64 -7.40 -31.25
CA ASN A 101 0.27 -8.61 -32.01
C ASN A 101 0.55 -9.90 -31.23
N GLU A 102 0.65 -9.80 -29.90
CA GLU A 102 0.88 -10.94 -29.02
C GLU A 102 -0.46 -11.53 -28.56
N SER A 103 -0.47 -12.83 -28.20
CA SER A 103 -1.66 -13.46 -27.59
C SER A 103 -2.09 -12.78 -26.28
N TYR A 104 -1.12 -12.17 -25.58
CA TYR A 104 -1.34 -11.41 -24.35
C TYR A 104 -0.75 -9.99 -24.50
N PRO A 105 -1.54 -9.03 -25.03
CA PRO A 105 -1.01 -7.70 -25.35
C PRO A 105 -0.60 -6.88 -24.13
N TYR A 106 -1.08 -7.28 -22.96
CA TYR A 106 -0.67 -6.78 -21.65
C TYR A 106 -0.33 -7.98 -20.76
N SER A 107 0.91 -8.02 -20.27
CA SER A 107 1.37 -9.03 -19.32
C SER A 107 2.08 -8.36 -18.14
N LEU A 108 1.68 -8.72 -16.92
CA LEU A 108 2.30 -8.28 -15.68
C LEU A 108 2.91 -9.49 -14.97
N PHE A 109 4.23 -9.54 -14.93
CA PHE A 109 5.00 -10.59 -14.24
C PHE A 109 5.32 -10.15 -12.83
N LEU A 110 5.11 -11.06 -11.87
CA LEU A 110 5.36 -10.85 -10.45
C LEU A 110 6.49 -11.76 -9.98
N GLN A 111 7.36 -11.24 -9.12
CA GLN A 111 8.34 -12.08 -8.42
C GLN A 111 7.62 -12.99 -7.42
N LYS A 112 7.85 -14.30 -7.53
CA LYS A 112 7.48 -15.23 -6.47
C LYS A 112 8.37 -15.00 -5.26
N ARG A 113 7.78 -14.69 -4.11
CA ARG A 113 8.50 -14.53 -2.84
C ARG A 113 8.68 -15.88 -2.15
N THR A 114 9.81 -16.03 -1.49
CA THR A 114 10.05 -17.09 -0.51
C THR A 114 9.38 -16.73 0.81
N ILE A 115 9.11 -17.75 1.65
CA ILE A 115 8.58 -17.53 3.02
C ILE A 115 9.46 -16.55 3.78
N ARG A 116 10.79 -16.65 3.61
CA ARG A 116 11.74 -15.72 4.23
C ARG A 116 11.47 -14.28 3.79
N GLU A 117 11.34 -14.03 2.49
CA GLU A 117 11.08 -12.68 1.97
C GLU A 117 9.72 -12.14 2.42
N GLU A 118 8.69 -12.97 2.54
CA GLU A 118 7.39 -12.54 3.07
C GLU A 118 7.48 -12.11 4.54
N ILE A 119 8.23 -12.85 5.36
CA ILE A 119 8.45 -12.51 6.78
C ILE A 119 9.18 -11.17 6.93
N TYR A 120 10.20 -10.91 6.11
CA TYR A 120 11.04 -9.71 6.26
C TYR A 120 10.56 -8.49 5.46
N ASN A 121 9.88 -8.69 4.32
CA ASN A 121 9.51 -7.62 3.38
C ASN A 121 7.99 -7.47 3.20
N GLY A 122 7.20 -8.22 3.97
CA GLY A 122 5.74 -8.27 3.85
C GLY A 122 5.25 -9.21 2.74
N GLY A 123 3.97 -9.56 2.80
CA GLY A 123 3.31 -10.39 1.79
C GLY A 123 3.11 -9.66 0.47
N MET A 124 2.98 -10.42 -0.62
CA MET A 124 2.44 -9.91 -1.88
C MET A 124 0.94 -10.20 -1.95
N PRO A 125 0.16 -9.37 -2.67
CA PRO A 125 -1.25 -9.69 -2.92
C PRO A 125 -1.37 -11.02 -3.66
N GLU A 126 -2.41 -11.79 -3.36
CA GLU A 126 -2.67 -13.06 -4.04
C GLU A 126 -2.85 -12.86 -5.56
N PHE A 127 -2.36 -13.82 -6.34
CA PHE A 127 -2.37 -13.76 -7.80
C PHE A 127 -3.75 -13.45 -8.38
N ASP A 128 -4.80 -14.12 -7.88
CA ASP A 128 -6.17 -13.93 -8.35
C ASP A 128 -6.70 -12.52 -8.05
N SER A 129 -6.29 -11.95 -6.91
CA SER A 129 -6.62 -10.57 -6.54
C SER A 129 -5.93 -9.56 -7.46
N VAL A 130 -4.65 -9.78 -7.76
CA VAL A 130 -3.90 -8.95 -8.71
C VAL A 130 -4.54 -9.03 -10.09
N MET A 131 -4.81 -10.23 -10.60
CA MET A 131 -5.41 -10.43 -11.92
C MET A 131 -6.77 -9.72 -12.03
N LYS A 132 -7.61 -9.81 -11.00
CA LYS A 132 -8.92 -9.14 -11.00
C LYS A 132 -8.81 -7.60 -10.98
N THR A 133 -7.81 -7.08 -10.27
CA THR A 133 -7.66 -5.65 -9.97
C THR A 133 -6.90 -4.89 -11.05
N TYR A 134 -5.89 -5.52 -11.65
CA TYR A 134 -4.97 -4.90 -12.61
C TYR A 134 -5.12 -5.47 -14.02
N LYS A 135 -6.27 -6.10 -14.32
CA LYS A 135 -6.63 -6.47 -15.69
C LYS A 135 -6.73 -5.24 -16.59
N ALA A 136 -6.34 -5.43 -17.85
CA ALA A 136 -6.43 -4.43 -18.90
C ALA A 136 -7.72 -4.57 -19.70
#